data_AF-A0A8D2MAH2-F1
#
_entry.id   AF-A0A8D2MAH2-F1
#
_cell.length_a   1.000
_cell.length_b   1.000
_cell.length_c   1.000
_cell.angle_alpha   90.00
_cell.angle_beta   90.00
_cell.angle_gamma   90.00
#
_symmetry.space_group_name_H-M   'P 1'
#
loop_
_entity.id
_entity.type
_entity.pdbx_description
1 polymer ?
#
loop_
_entity_poly.entity_id
_entity_poly.type
_entity_poly.pdbx_seq_one_letter_code
_entity_poly.pdbx_strand_id
1 'polypeptide(L)'
;MAAVMGSAMLPLLALLGPAAALAGYIEALAANAGTGFAVAEPQIAMFCGKLNMHVNIQTGKWEPDTSGTKSCFGRKEEILQYCQEMYPDLQITNVVEANQPVSIDSWCKRGKKQCKDHTHIVVPYKCLGECVLVGVLCLPVGEARGCLLDSYRESSSVC
;
A
#
# COMPACT_ATOMS: atom_id res chain seq x y z
N MET A 1 68.25 -46.35 -8.24
CA MET A 1 66.82 -46.63 -8.52
C MET A 1 65.99 -45.67 -7.68
N ALA A 2 64.98 -45.06 -8.29
CA ALA A 2 64.03 -44.01 -7.87
C ALA A 2 64.03 -43.45 -6.42
N ALA A 3 63.97 -42.12 -6.33
CA ALA A 3 63.81 -41.31 -5.12
C ALA A 3 62.35 -41.23 -4.65
N VAL A 4 62.14 -41.22 -3.32
CA VAL A 4 60.85 -40.98 -2.65
C VAL A 4 60.96 -39.76 -1.72
N MET A 5 60.10 -38.79 -2.00
CA MET A 5 59.36 -37.81 -1.16
C MET A 5 59.88 -37.36 0.22
N GLY A 6 59.79 -36.05 0.46
CA GLY A 6 59.68 -35.43 1.79
C GLY A 6 60.39 -34.06 1.88
N SER A 7 59.74 -32.96 1.48
CA SER A 7 59.04 -31.99 2.36
C SER A 7 59.96 -31.02 3.12
N ALA A 8 60.01 -29.75 2.67
CA ALA A 8 60.41 -28.61 3.50
C ALA A 8 59.52 -27.39 3.15
N MET A 9 58.77 -26.96 4.15
CA MET A 9 57.88 -25.80 4.19
C MET A 9 58.67 -24.48 4.09
N LEU A 10 58.14 -23.49 3.35
CA LEU A 10 58.47 -22.07 3.54
C LEU A 10 57.17 -21.30 3.86
N PRO A 11 57.10 -20.51 4.95
CA PRO A 11 55.95 -19.66 5.22
C PRO A 11 56.15 -18.29 4.54
N LEU A 12 55.13 -17.83 3.79
CA LEU A 12 55.05 -16.44 3.31
C LEU A 12 54.10 -15.66 4.23
N LEU A 13 54.57 -14.50 4.71
CA LEU A 13 53.95 -13.68 5.75
C LEU A 13 52.97 -12.64 5.16
N ALA A 14 51.82 -12.51 5.84
CA ALA A 14 50.92 -11.36 6.01
C ALA A 14 50.17 -10.74 4.81
N LEU A 15 48.83 -10.74 4.91
CA LEU A 15 47.99 -9.55 5.12
C LEU A 15 46.50 -9.94 5.03
N LEU A 16 45.75 -9.84 6.14
CA LEU A 16 44.29 -9.63 6.14
C LEU A 16 43.90 -9.02 7.49
N GLY A 17 43.53 -7.74 7.46
CA GLY A 17 43.11 -6.99 8.64
C GLY A 17 41.77 -7.47 9.21
N PRO A 18 41.41 -7.03 10.42
CA PRO A 18 40.14 -7.41 11.05
C PRO A 18 38.97 -6.86 10.23
N ALA A 19 38.11 -7.77 9.74
CA ALA A 19 36.84 -7.42 9.14
C ALA A 19 35.95 -6.76 10.21
N ALA A 20 35.82 -5.43 10.15
CA ALA A 20 34.87 -4.69 10.94
C ALA A 20 33.45 -5.13 10.53
N ALA A 21 32.79 -5.88 11.40
CA ALA A 21 31.39 -6.25 11.25
C ALA A 21 30.51 -5.00 11.40
N LEU A 22 30.20 -4.34 10.28
CA LEU A 22 29.05 -3.45 10.21
C LEU A 22 27.80 -4.32 10.14
N ALA A 23 27.14 -4.52 11.29
CA ALA A 23 25.78 -5.00 11.36
C ALA A 23 24.85 -3.93 10.80
N GLY A 24 24.77 -3.86 9.46
CA GLY A 24 23.72 -3.12 8.78
C GLY A 24 22.40 -3.86 8.98
N TYR A 25 21.50 -3.27 9.76
CA TYR A 25 20.11 -3.69 9.80
C TYR A 25 19.50 -3.30 8.45
N ILE A 26 19.47 -4.24 7.50
CA ILE A 26 18.75 -4.04 6.24
C ILE A 26 17.28 -4.32 6.54
N GLU A 27 16.47 -3.26 6.62
CA GLU A 27 15.03 -3.40 6.45
C GLU A 27 14.80 -3.86 5.01
N ALA A 28 14.42 -5.13 4.86
CA ALA A 28 13.93 -5.64 3.59
C ALA A 28 12.54 -5.03 3.35
N LEU A 29 12.48 -3.85 2.74
CA LEU A 29 11.26 -3.44 2.04
C LEU A 29 11.14 -4.35 0.82
N ALA A 30 10.18 -5.27 0.84
CA ALA A 30 9.82 -6.04 -0.33
C ALA A 30 9.26 -5.08 -1.39
N ALA A 31 10.12 -4.57 -2.26
CA ALA A 31 9.70 -3.92 -3.49
C ALA A 31 9.33 -5.03 -4.47
N ASN A 32 8.03 -5.23 -4.70
CA ASN A 32 7.56 -6.11 -5.77
C ASN A 32 7.99 -5.50 -7.12
N ALA A 33 9.08 -6.02 -7.70
CA ALA A 33 9.47 -5.77 -9.07
C ALA A 33 8.60 -6.65 -9.99
N GLY A 34 7.34 -6.28 -10.12
CA GLY A 34 6.46 -6.71 -11.19
C GLY A 34 5.93 -5.47 -11.88
N THR A 35 5.95 -5.43 -13.21
CA THR A 35 5.19 -4.43 -13.96
C THR A 35 3.70 -4.60 -13.65
N GLY A 36 3.25 -3.90 -12.62
CA GLY A 36 1.88 -3.86 -12.13
C GLY A 36 1.75 -2.59 -11.32
N PHE A 37 0.78 -1.75 -11.67
CA PHE A 37 0.50 -0.50 -10.97
C PHE A 37 0.47 -0.76 -9.46
N ALA A 38 1.36 -0.12 -8.70
CA ALA A 38 1.26 -0.12 -7.25
C ALA A 38 0.06 0.75 -6.88
N VAL A 39 -1.10 0.11 -6.74
CA VAL A 39 -2.34 0.76 -6.29
C VAL A 39 -2.26 0.88 -4.77
N ALA A 40 -2.29 2.11 -4.25
CA ALA A 40 -2.34 2.34 -2.81
C ALA A 40 -3.67 1.85 -2.24
N GLU A 41 -3.67 1.35 -0.99
CA GLU A 41 -4.90 0.92 -0.32
C GLU A 41 -5.90 2.10 -0.19
N PRO A 42 -7.18 1.91 -0.55
CA PRO A 42 -8.20 2.96 -0.43
C PRO A 42 -8.53 3.26 1.04
N GLN A 43 -8.41 4.53 1.43
CA GLN A 43 -8.64 4.98 2.80
C GLN A 43 -9.25 6.37 2.81
N ILE A 44 -10.08 6.64 3.82
CA ILE A 44 -10.60 7.97 4.11
C ILE A 44 -10.13 8.42 5.50
N ALA A 45 -9.99 9.72 5.68
CA ALA A 45 -9.70 10.32 6.96
C ALA A 45 -10.65 11.48 7.23
N MET A 46 -11.06 11.60 8.49
CA MET A 46 -12.04 12.58 8.92
C MET A 46 -11.45 13.48 10.00
N PHE A 47 -11.73 14.77 9.89
CA PHE A 47 -11.47 15.73 10.96
C PHE A 47 -12.62 16.72 11.00
N CYS A 48 -13.34 16.77 12.12
CA CYS A 48 -14.56 17.57 12.22
C CYS A 48 -14.31 19.06 11.96
N GLY A 49 -15.19 19.68 11.18
CA GLY A 49 -15.04 21.07 10.74
C GLY A 49 -14.11 21.27 9.54
N LYS A 50 -13.44 20.21 9.09
CA LYS A 50 -12.68 20.15 7.82
C LYS A 50 -13.40 19.25 6.83
N LEU A 51 -13.02 19.38 5.57
CA LEU A 51 -13.41 18.42 4.56
C LEU A 51 -12.75 17.09 4.84
N ASN A 52 -13.45 16.01 4.55
CA ASN A 52 -12.87 14.69 4.60
C ASN A 52 -11.73 14.58 3.57
N MET A 53 -10.76 13.73 3.86
CA MET A 53 -9.64 13.42 2.98
C MET A 53 -9.78 11.97 2.52
N HIS A 54 -9.27 11.67 1.34
CA HIS A 54 -9.22 10.32 0.76
C HIS A 54 -7.87 10.09 0.08
N VAL A 55 -7.42 8.84 0.02
CA VAL A 55 -6.20 8.47 -0.72
C VAL A 55 -6.52 8.36 -2.21
N ASN A 56 -5.79 9.10 -3.04
CA ASN A 56 -5.73 8.84 -4.47
C ASN A 56 -4.93 7.55 -4.70
N ILE A 57 -5.62 6.48 -5.07
CA ILE A 57 -5.04 5.13 -5.14
C ILE A 57 -3.95 4.99 -6.22
N GLN A 58 -3.87 5.90 -7.19
CA GLN A 58 -2.83 5.89 -8.23
C GLN A 58 -1.55 6.55 -7.75
N THR A 59 -1.66 7.61 -6.93
CA THR A 59 -0.50 8.40 -6.49
C THR A 59 -0.11 8.15 -5.03
N GLY A 60 -1.00 7.52 -4.25
CA GLY A 60 -0.87 7.33 -2.80
C GLY A 60 -1.04 8.61 -1.97
N LYS A 61 -1.41 9.73 -2.58
CA LYS A 61 -1.53 11.03 -1.89
C LYS A 61 -2.91 11.25 -1.28
N TRP A 62 -2.96 12.00 -0.18
CA TRP A 62 -4.22 12.45 0.40
C TRP A 62 -4.79 13.64 -0.37
N GLU A 63 -6.04 13.55 -0.76
CA GLU A 63 -6.79 14.57 -1.48
C GLU A 63 -8.09 14.90 -0.75
N PRO A 64 -8.54 16.16 -0.75
CA PRO A 64 -9.78 16.55 -0.08
C PRO A 64 -11.02 16.03 -0.80
N ASP A 65 -12.13 16.01 -0.07
CA ASP A 65 -13.46 15.72 -0.59
C ASP A 65 -13.76 16.51 -1.88
N THR A 66 -14.05 15.78 -2.95
CA THR A 66 -14.26 16.36 -4.29
C THR A 66 -15.52 17.22 -4.35
N SER A 67 -16.53 16.91 -3.53
CA SER A 67 -17.76 17.71 -3.45
C SER A 67 -17.56 19.04 -2.72
N GLY A 68 -16.49 19.18 -1.94
CA GLY A 68 -16.23 20.38 -1.14
C GLY A 68 -17.16 20.54 0.07
N THR A 69 -17.89 19.50 0.46
CA THR A 69 -18.95 19.60 1.49
C THR A 69 -18.91 18.53 2.57
N LYS A 70 -18.41 17.32 2.31
CA LYS A 70 -18.44 16.21 3.26
C LYS A 70 -17.44 16.45 4.41
N SER A 71 -17.86 16.19 5.63
CA SER A 71 -17.06 16.33 6.85
C SER A 71 -17.26 15.08 7.71
N CYS A 72 -16.73 15.08 8.95
CA CYS A 72 -16.74 13.90 9.81
C CYS A 72 -18.14 13.32 9.99
N PHE A 73 -18.19 11.99 10.07
CA PHE A 73 -19.41 11.21 10.26
C PHE A 73 -19.45 10.59 11.65
N GLY A 74 -20.66 10.35 12.15
CA GLY A 74 -20.86 9.77 13.49
C GLY A 74 -21.18 8.28 13.45
N ARG A 75 -21.60 7.75 12.30
CA ARG A 75 -22.05 6.37 12.14
C ARG A 75 -21.22 5.63 11.11
N LYS A 76 -21.05 4.32 11.31
CA LYS A 76 -20.26 3.46 10.42
C LYS A 76 -20.88 3.39 9.01
N GLU A 77 -22.21 3.44 8.92
CA GLU A 77 -22.95 3.38 7.66
C GLU A 77 -22.68 4.62 6.80
N GLU A 78 -22.56 5.80 7.41
CA GLU A 78 -22.21 7.04 6.72
C GLU A 78 -20.78 6.98 6.17
N ILE A 79 -19.86 6.39 6.93
CA ILE A 79 -18.46 6.19 6.50
C ILE A 79 -18.40 5.21 5.32
N LEU A 80 -19.14 4.10 5.40
CA LEU A 80 -19.22 3.12 4.31
C LEU A 80 -19.77 3.76 3.02
N GLN A 81 -20.86 4.52 3.13
CA GLN A 81 -21.43 5.23 1.99
C GLN A 81 -20.42 6.22 1.40
N TYR A 82 -19.66 6.94 2.23
CA TYR A 82 -18.62 7.85 1.75
C TYR A 82 -17.47 7.12 1.03
N CYS A 83 -17.02 5.97 1.54
CA CYS A 83 -16.04 5.14 0.84
C CYS A 83 -16.57 4.69 -0.54
N GLN A 84 -17.85 4.32 -0.65
CA GLN A 84 -18.45 3.94 -1.94
C GLN A 84 -18.54 5.11 -2.91
N GLU A 85 -18.86 6.32 -2.42
CA GLU A 85 -18.86 7.55 -3.23
C GLU A 85 -17.45 7.89 -3.77
N MET A 86 -16.41 7.71 -2.95
CA MET A 86 -15.03 8.05 -3.33
C MET A 86 -14.32 6.97 -4.14
N TYR A 87 -14.72 5.70 -3.97
CA TYR A 87 -14.11 4.55 -4.64
C TYR A 87 -15.17 3.68 -5.34
N PRO A 88 -15.90 4.23 -6.32
CA PRO A 88 -17.04 3.55 -6.95
C PRO A 88 -16.64 2.25 -7.65
N ASP A 89 -15.41 2.18 -8.17
CA ASP A 89 -14.93 1.04 -8.95
C ASP A 89 -14.45 -0.14 -8.07
N LEU A 90 -14.34 0.06 -6.75
CA LEU A 90 -13.75 -0.91 -5.83
C LEU A 90 -14.77 -1.77 -5.07
N GLN A 91 -16.07 -1.62 -5.35
CA GLN A 91 -17.16 -2.38 -4.73
C GLN A 91 -17.03 -2.47 -3.20
N ILE A 92 -16.90 -1.32 -2.53
CA ILE A 92 -16.70 -1.25 -1.07
C ILE A 92 -17.93 -1.81 -0.34
N THR A 93 -17.72 -2.79 0.55
CA THR A 93 -18.77 -3.43 1.35
C THR A 93 -18.57 -3.28 2.85
N ASN A 94 -17.37 -2.92 3.29
CA ASN A 94 -17.09 -2.74 4.71
C ASN A 94 -16.06 -1.65 4.93
N VAL A 95 -15.98 -1.16 6.16
CA VAL A 95 -14.97 -0.22 6.61
C VAL A 95 -14.42 -0.66 7.94
N VAL A 96 -13.13 -0.43 8.15
CA VAL A 96 -12.44 -0.72 9.40
C VAL A 96 -11.55 0.45 9.75
N GLU A 97 -11.53 0.84 11.03
CA GLU A 97 -10.57 1.83 11.51
C GLU A 97 -9.15 1.25 11.41
N ALA A 98 -8.20 2.07 10.97
CA ALA A 98 -6.83 1.62 10.81
C ALA A 98 -6.14 1.46 12.17
N ASN A 99 -5.18 0.54 12.23
CA ASN A 99 -4.45 0.27 13.47
C ASN A 99 -3.41 1.34 13.82
N GLN A 100 -3.06 2.21 12.88
CA GLN A 100 -2.02 3.23 13.05
C GLN A 100 -2.54 4.61 12.62
N PRO A 101 -2.22 5.66 13.39
CA PRO A 101 -2.54 7.02 13.00
C PRO A 101 -1.63 7.46 11.84
N VAL A 102 -2.12 8.43 11.07
CA VAL A 102 -1.40 9.06 9.97
C VAL A 102 -1.38 10.57 10.16
N SER A 103 -0.29 11.19 9.72
CA SER A 103 -0.11 12.64 9.72
C SER A 103 -0.50 13.20 8.35
N ILE A 104 -1.57 13.98 8.29
CA ILE A 104 -2.10 14.55 7.04
C ILE A 104 -2.01 16.07 7.12
N ASP A 105 -1.44 16.70 6.11
CA ASP A 105 -1.37 18.15 5.98
C ASP A 105 -2.47 18.72 5.08
N SER A 106 -2.45 20.04 4.89
CA SER A 106 -3.23 20.71 3.84
C SER A 106 -4.75 20.48 3.91
N TRP A 107 -5.30 20.38 5.12
CA TRP A 107 -6.74 20.21 5.28
C TRP A 107 -7.52 21.41 4.73
N CYS A 108 -8.66 21.13 4.10
CA CYS A 108 -9.56 22.16 3.59
C CYS A 108 -10.67 22.46 4.62
N LYS A 109 -10.99 23.73 4.86
CA LYS A 109 -12.19 24.08 5.63
C LYS A 109 -13.43 23.92 4.75
N ARG A 110 -14.54 23.45 5.34
CA ARG A 110 -15.83 23.34 4.63
C ARG A 110 -16.22 24.68 4.00
N GLY A 111 -16.59 24.64 2.72
CA GLY A 111 -17.03 25.84 1.97
C GLY A 111 -15.93 26.86 1.65
N LYS A 112 -14.65 26.55 1.87
CA LYS A 112 -13.53 27.44 1.52
C LYS A 112 -12.62 26.81 0.46
N LYS A 113 -12.17 27.63 -0.50
CA LYS A 113 -11.29 27.20 -1.61
C LYS A 113 -9.83 27.01 -1.21
N GLN A 114 -9.39 27.55 -0.06
CA GLN A 114 -7.99 27.46 0.38
C GLN A 114 -7.81 26.33 1.40
N CYS A 115 -6.87 25.44 1.08
CA CYS A 115 -6.43 24.33 1.91
C CYS A 115 -5.01 24.64 2.40
N LYS A 116 -4.92 25.47 3.44
CA LYS A 116 -3.66 25.92 4.06
C LYS A 116 -3.71 25.75 5.56
N ASP A 117 -4.22 24.61 5.97
CA ASP A 117 -4.41 24.29 7.37
C ASP A 117 -3.23 23.47 7.91
N HIS A 118 -3.13 23.41 9.22
CA HIS A 118 -2.05 22.70 9.90
C HIS A 118 -2.14 21.19 9.65
N THR A 119 -1.01 20.52 9.87
CA THR A 119 -0.93 19.07 9.89
C THR A 119 -1.70 18.51 11.08
N HIS A 120 -2.53 17.51 10.84
CA HIS A 120 -3.29 16.79 11.87
C HIS A 120 -2.96 15.31 11.83
N ILE A 121 -2.79 14.73 13.02
CA ILE A 121 -2.62 13.29 13.21
C ILE A 121 -4.00 12.71 13.49
N VAL A 122 -4.44 11.80 12.63
CA VAL A 122 -5.78 11.18 12.67
C VAL A 122 -5.67 9.69 12.43
N VAL A 123 -6.63 8.92 12.95
CA VAL A 123 -6.76 7.50 12.63
C VAL A 123 -7.69 7.38 11.41
N PRO A 124 -7.21 6.88 10.26
CA PRO A 124 -8.03 6.76 9.06
C PRO A 124 -8.92 5.52 9.11
N TYR A 125 -9.90 5.47 8.22
CA TYR A 125 -10.71 4.28 7.95
C TYR A 125 -10.28 3.65 6.63
N LYS A 126 -10.00 2.35 6.65
CA LYS A 126 -9.77 1.55 5.45
C LYS A 126 -11.11 1.20 4.80
N CYS A 127 -11.21 1.41 3.49
CA CYS A 127 -12.36 1.02 2.70
C CYS A 127 -12.12 -0.40 2.15
N LEU A 128 -12.93 -1.37 2.56
CA LEU A 128 -12.75 -2.77 2.20
C LEU A 128 -13.75 -3.15 1.09
N GLY A 129 -13.22 -3.49 -0.08
CA GLY A 129 -13.98 -4.01 -1.20
C GLY A 129 -14.10 -5.52 -1.19
N GLU A 130 -15.11 -6.04 -1.89
CA GLU A 130 -15.14 -7.44 -2.27
C GLU A 130 -14.23 -7.65 -3.48
N CYS A 131 -13.03 -8.15 -3.20
CA CYS A 131 -12.03 -8.39 -4.22
C CYS A 131 -11.63 -9.86 -4.24
N VAL A 132 -11.63 -10.48 -5.42
CA VAL A 132 -11.13 -11.84 -5.63
C VAL A 132 -9.72 -11.74 -6.18
N LEU A 133 -8.79 -12.38 -5.47
CA LEU A 133 -7.43 -12.53 -5.98
C LEU A 133 -7.45 -13.56 -7.11
N VAL A 134 -7.13 -13.12 -8.33
CA VAL A 134 -6.90 -13.98 -9.49
C VAL A 134 -5.41 -13.87 -9.83
N GLY A 135 -4.63 -14.85 -9.36
CA GLY A 135 -3.17 -14.76 -9.39
C GLY A 135 -2.64 -13.68 -8.45
N VAL A 136 -1.98 -12.66 -9.01
CA VAL A 136 -1.47 -11.48 -8.26
C VAL A 136 -2.40 -10.26 -8.38
N LEU A 137 -3.49 -10.37 -9.15
CA LEU A 137 -4.40 -9.28 -9.42
C LEU A 137 -5.61 -9.35 -8.49
N CYS A 138 -5.97 -8.22 -7.90
CA CYS A 138 -7.19 -8.06 -7.14
C CYS A 138 -8.29 -7.58 -8.11
N LEU A 139 -9.18 -8.48 -8.52
CA LEU A 139 -10.31 -8.17 -9.39
C LEU A 139 -11.58 -7.97 -8.58
N PRO A 140 -12.41 -6.95 -8.88
CA PRO A 140 -13.73 -6.84 -8.27
C PRO A 140 -14.53 -8.11 -8.58
N VAL A 141 -15.33 -8.62 -7.63
CA VAL A 141 -16.03 -9.93 -7.75
C VAL A 141 -16.79 -10.08 -9.07
N GLY A 142 -17.40 -9.00 -9.57
CA GLY A 142 -18.10 -8.99 -10.87
C GLY A 142 -17.20 -9.31 -12.06
N GLU A 143 -15.99 -8.76 -12.08
CA GLU A 143 -14.99 -8.96 -13.14
C GLU A 143 -14.27 -10.31 -12.97
N ALA A 144 -14.00 -10.70 -11.72
CA ALA A 144 -13.42 -12.00 -11.38
C ALA A 144 -14.32 -13.17 -11.81
N ARG A 145 -15.65 -13.01 -11.73
CA ARG A 145 -16.61 -13.99 -12.26
C ARG A 145 -16.49 -14.15 -13.78
N GLY A 146 -16.24 -13.05 -14.51
CA GLY A 146 -15.93 -13.10 -15.94
C GLY A 146 -14.62 -13.84 -16.21
N CYS A 147 -13.54 -13.41 -15.55
CA CYS A 147 -12.22 -14.03 -15.65
C CYS A 147 -12.21 -15.54 -15.31
N LEU A 148 -12.97 -15.98 -14.31
CA LEU A 148 -13.08 -17.40 -13.95
C LEU A 148 -13.82 -18.21 -15.03
N LEU A 149 -14.87 -17.66 -15.63
CA LEU A 149 -15.61 -18.31 -16.70
C LEU A 149 -14.78 -18.39 -17.99
N ASP A 150 -14.00 -17.36 -18.31
CA ASP A 150 -13.10 -17.36 -19.46
C ASP A 150 -11.90 -18.30 -19.25
N SER A 151 -11.35 -18.36 -18.03
CA SER A 151 -10.32 -19.35 -17.66
C SER A 151 -10.80 -20.80 -17.85
N TYR A 152 -12.07 -21.08 -17.54
CA TYR A 152 -12.68 -22.40 -17.74
C TYR A 152 -12.92 -22.71 -19.23
N ARG A 153 -13.17 -21.68 -20.05
CA ARG A 153 -13.47 -21.85 -21.48
C ARG A 153 -12.22 -21.93 -22.36
N GLU A 154 -11.13 -21.24 -22.02
CA GLU A 154 -9.98 -21.08 -22.92
C GLU A 154 -8.64 -21.64 -22.44
N SER A 155 -8.51 -22.19 -21.21
CA SER A 155 -7.22 -22.64 -20.65
C SER A 155 -6.07 -21.62 -20.78
N SER A 156 -6.39 -20.33 -20.99
CA SER A 156 -5.44 -19.23 -21.00
C SER A 156 -5.63 -18.44 -19.71
N SER A 157 -4.57 -18.36 -18.93
CA SER A 157 -4.49 -17.64 -17.66
C SER A 157 -4.34 -16.13 -17.85
N VAL A 158 -4.99 -15.55 -18.86
CA VAL A 158 -4.85 -14.13 -19.20
C VAL A 158 -6.18 -13.43 -18.95
N CYS A 159 -6.26 -12.85 -17.75
CA CYS A 159 -6.71 -11.47 -17.64
C CYS A 159 -5.42 -10.63 -17.59
#